data_AF-C8XBA2-F1
#
_entry.id   AF-C8XBA2-F1
#
_cell.length_a   1.000
_cell.length_b   1.000
_cell.length_c   1.000
_cell.angle_alpha   90.00
_cell.angle_beta   90.00
_cell.angle_gamma   90.00
#
_symmetry.space_group_name_H-M   'P 1'
#
loop_
_entity.id
_entity.type
_entity.pdbx_description
1 polymer ?
#
loop_
_entity_poly.entity_id
_entity_poly.type
_entity_poly.pdbx_seq_one_letter_code
_entity_poly.pdbx_strand_id
1 'polypeptide(L)'
;MDHKNFFMTRTTHRLLRLEYLIALVVCVVLAVAHLGEIRWPVFLALFAVIDVIGYLPGLFIWIRRHGQVPRAFYVSYNVAHHLGTSAVLAGLWCVLIGPEWALLALPIHLMGDRALFGNMLKPFGVSFEPTTHPVYAEFVRAYAAAQRDPSGVERGSATDAAALTEPAVR
;
A
#
# COMPACT_ATOMS: atom_id res chain seq x y z
N MET A 1 3.09 -6.27 3.40
CA MET A 1 3.71 -5.97 2.08
C MET A 1 2.93 -6.68 0.98
N ASP A 2 2.56 -6.01 -0.13
CA ASP A 2 1.97 -6.66 -1.32
C ASP A 2 2.26 -5.90 -2.62
N HIS A 3 3.46 -6.11 -3.16
CA HIS A 3 3.86 -5.54 -4.45
C HIS A 3 3.36 -6.36 -5.66
N LYS A 4 2.60 -7.45 -5.44
CA LYS A 4 2.18 -8.35 -6.53
C LYS A 4 0.71 -8.18 -6.91
N ASN A 5 -0.14 -7.69 -6.01
CA ASN A 5 -1.59 -7.63 -6.20
C ASN A 5 -2.14 -6.22 -5.99
N PHE A 6 -1.74 -5.27 -6.82
CA PHE A 6 -2.13 -3.86 -6.66
C PHE A 6 -3.53 -3.52 -7.19
N PHE A 7 -4.22 -4.42 -7.91
CA PHE A 7 -5.53 -4.19 -8.53
C PHE A 7 -5.65 -2.82 -9.25
N MET A 8 -4.52 -2.38 -9.80
CA MET A 8 -4.36 -1.15 -10.58
C MET A 8 -3.65 -1.52 -11.88
N THR A 9 -3.78 -0.66 -12.89
CA THR A 9 -2.96 -0.79 -14.10
C THR A 9 -1.47 -0.58 -13.76
N ARG A 10 -0.57 -1.13 -14.58
CA ARG A 10 0.88 -0.94 -14.37
C ARG A 10 1.28 0.53 -14.43
N THR A 11 0.68 1.30 -15.34
CA THR A 11 0.99 2.71 -15.52
C THR A 11 0.55 3.54 -14.31
N THR A 12 -0.69 3.39 -13.86
CA THR A 12 -1.20 4.12 -12.69
C THR A 12 -0.44 3.75 -11.41
N HIS A 13 -0.08 2.48 -11.23
CA HIS A 13 0.76 2.06 -10.10
C HIS A 13 2.16 2.69 -10.14
N ARG A 14 2.79 2.80 -11.32
CA ARG A 14 4.11 3.45 -11.46
C ARG A 14 4.05 4.94 -11.17
N LEU A 15 3.01 5.64 -11.65
CA LEU A 15 2.82 7.06 -11.36
C LEU A 15 2.61 7.30 -9.86
N LEU A 16 1.79 6.47 -9.21
CA LEU A 16 1.61 6.54 -7.77
C LEU A 16 2.92 6.30 -7.00
N ARG A 17 3.76 5.35 -7.44
CA ARG A 17 5.09 5.14 -6.87
C ARG A 17 6.01 6.36 -7.05
N LEU A 18 5.89 7.06 -8.17
CA LEU A 18 6.67 8.28 -8.42
C LEU A 18 6.26 9.40 -7.46
N GLU A 19 4.96 9.58 -7.19
CA GLU A 19 4.49 10.55 -6.19
C GLU A 19 5.08 10.26 -4.79
N TYR A 20 5.06 8.98 -4.38
CA TYR A 20 5.70 8.58 -3.12
C TYR A 20 7.22 8.74 -3.14
N LEU A 21 7.88 8.54 -4.29
CA LEU A 21 9.31 8.76 -4.43
C LEU A 21 9.67 10.25 -4.27
N ILE A 22 8.88 11.14 -4.86
CA ILE A 22 9.08 12.59 -4.71
C ILE A 22 8.93 12.99 -3.24
N ALA A 23 7.87 12.51 -2.57
CA ALA A 23 7.67 12.76 -1.14
C ALA A 23 8.81 12.19 -0.29
N LEU A 24 9.30 10.99 -0.60
CA LEU A 24 10.46 10.38 0.05
C LEU A 24 11.71 11.24 -0.10
N VAL A 25 12.01 11.70 -1.32
CA VAL A 25 13.17 12.56 -1.59
C VAL A 25 13.10 13.84 -0.77
N VAL A 26 11.94 14.50 -0.70
CA VAL A 26 11.76 15.69 0.14
C VAL A 26 12.03 15.38 1.61
N CYS A 27 11.46 14.30 2.15
CA CYS A 27 11.67 13.93 3.56
C CYS A 27 13.13 13.58 3.86
N VAL A 28 13.81 12.88 2.95
CA VAL A 28 15.23 12.52 3.09
C VAL A 28 16.11 13.77 3.02
N VAL A 29 15.85 14.70 2.09
CA VAL A 29 16.59 15.96 2.00
C VAL A 29 16.44 16.77 3.30
N LEU A 30 15.24 16.85 3.86
CA LEU A 30 15.01 17.51 5.15
C LEU A 30 15.76 16.80 6.29
N ALA A 31 15.73 15.47 6.34
CA ALA A 31 16.46 14.72 7.36
C ALA A 31 17.98 14.92 7.23
N VAL A 32 18.51 14.98 6.01
CA VAL A 32 19.93 15.24 5.72
C VAL A 32 20.32 16.68 6.10
N ALA A 33 19.46 17.66 5.82
CA ALA A 33 19.70 19.06 6.18
C ALA A 33 19.75 19.27 7.71
N HIS A 34 19.04 18.43 8.46
CA HIS A 34 18.90 18.54 9.93
C HIS A 34 19.51 17.35 10.70
N LEU A 35 20.51 16.64 10.15
CA LEU A 35 21.09 15.42 10.76
C LEU A 35 21.55 15.62 12.21
N GLY A 36 22.08 16.80 12.54
CA GLY A 36 22.54 17.15 13.88
C GLY A 36 21.42 17.44 14.88
N GLU A 37 20.21 17.73 14.39
CA GLU A 37 19.04 18.04 15.21
C GLU A 37 18.12 16.83 15.41
N ILE A 38 18.35 15.76 14.65
CA ILE A 38 17.59 14.51 14.77
C ILE A 38 17.97 13.80 16.06
N ARG A 39 16.96 13.57 16.91
CA ARG A 39 17.04 12.64 18.03
C ARG A 39 17.04 11.20 17.50
N TRP A 40 18.21 10.72 17.10
CA TRP A 40 18.39 9.41 16.46
C TRP A 40 17.72 8.23 17.17
N PRO A 41 17.77 8.10 18.51
CA PRO A 41 17.05 7.02 19.19
C PRO A 41 15.54 7.05 18.93
N VAL A 42 14.93 8.24 18.91
CA VAL A 42 13.50 8.42 18.61
C VAL A 42 13.23 8.13 17.14
N PHE A 43 14.07 8.66 16.24
CA PHE A 43 13.94 8.42 14.80
C PHE A 43 13.96 6.92 14.49
N LEU A 44 14.97 6.20 14.99
CA LEU A 44 15.11 4.75 14.76
C LEU A 44 13.95 3.97 15.39
N ALA A 45 13.49 4.36 16.57
CA ALA A 45 12.34 3.73 17.21
C ALA A 45 11.05 3.93 16.40
N LEU A 46 10.77 5.16 15.95
CA LEU A 46 9.60 5.48 15.12
C LEU A 46 9.64 4.81 13.75
N PHE A 47 10.83 4.67 13.17
CA PHE A 47 11.02 3.92 11.92
C PHE A 47 10.72 2.43 12.13
N ALA A 48 11.37 1.81 13.12
CA ALA A 48 11.26 0.38 13.35
C ALA A 48 9.88 -0.07 13.88
N VAL A 49 9.21 0.75 14.70
CA VAL A 49 7.96 0.36 15.35
C VAL A 49 6.86 0.02 14.34
N ILE A 50 6.84 0.67 13.18
CA ILE A 50 5.86 0.43 12.11
C ILE A 50 5.89 -1.05 11.67
N ASP A 51 7.08 -1.59 11.42
CA ASP A 51 7.23 -3.00 11.03
C ASP A 51 7.11 -3.96 12.20
N VAL A 52 7.65 -3.58 13.37
CA VAL A 52 7.63 -4.42 14.57
C VAL A 52 6.19 -4.72 15.00
N ILE A 53 5.28 -3.75 14.92
CA ILE A 53 3.86 -3.97 15.27
C ILE A 53 3.03 -4.37 14.05
N GLY A 54 3.36 -3.84 12.87
CA GLY A 54 2.55 -3.98 11.68
C GLY A 54 2.80 -5.29 10.93
N TYR A 55 4.07 -5.61 10.67
CA TYR A 55 4.47 -6.64 9.71
C TYR A 55 5.01 -7.91 10.37
N LEU A 56 5.98 -7.78 11.29
CA LEU A 56 6.67 -8.92 11.88
C LEU A 56 5.74 -9.95 12.54
N PRO A 57 4.69 -9.56 13.29
CA PRO A 57 3.80 -10.54 13.91
C PRO A 57 3.02 -11.36 12.87
N GLY A 58 2.57 -10.72 11.78
CA GLY A 58 1.89 -11.40 10.69
C GLY A 58 2.82 -12.33 9.90
N LEU A 59 4.05 -11.89 9.64
CA LEU A 59 5.08 -12.71 8.99
C LEU A 59 5.41 -13.95 9.83
N PHE A 60 5.59 -13.79 11.13
CA PHE A 60 5.85 -14.91 12.03
C PHE A 60 4.73 -15.97 11.97
N ILE A 61 3.47 -15.52 11.98
CA ILE A 61 2.33 -16.43 11.86
C ILE A 61 2.24 -17.05 10.46
N TRP A 62 2.55 -16.29 9.42
CA TRP A 62 2.58 -16.79 8.04
C TRP A 62 3.55 -17.97 7.90
N ILE A 63 4.78 -17.81 8.43
CA ILE A 63 5.81 -18.85 8.45
C ILE A 63 5.30 -20.07 9.25
N ARG A 64 4.75 -19.83 10.44
CA ARG A 64 4.32 -20.89 11.37
C ARG A 64 3.07 -21.66 10.92
N ARG A 65 2.22 -21.06 10.09
CA ARG A 65 0.95 -21.64 9.61
C ARG A 65 0.93 -21.86 8.11
N HIS A 66 2.09 -21.94 7.47
CA HIS A 66 2.25 -22.21 6.03
C HIS A 66 1.32 -21.36 5.15
N GLY A 67 1.22 -20.06 5.46
CA GLY A 67 0.43 -19.10 4.69
C GLY A 67 -0.90 -18.66 5.31
N GLN A 68 -1.39 -19.35 6.34
CA GLN A 68 -2.68 -19.03 6.95
C GLN A 68 -2.54 -17.96 8.04
N VAL A 69 -2.78 -16.70 7.68
CA VAL A 69 -2.69 -15.56 8.61
C VAL A 69 -4.08 -15.07 9.01
N PRO A 70 -4.39 -14.99 10.32
CA PRO A 70 -5.64 -14.40 10.80
C PRO A 70 -5.81 -12.93 10.40
N ARG A 71 -7.06 -12.49 10.19
CA ARG A 71 -7.41 -11.11 9.80
C ARG A 71 -6.85 -10.04 10.73
N ALA A 72 -6.67 -10.34 12.02
CA ALA A 72 -6.10 -9.41 12.99
C ALA A 72 -4.72 -8.87 12.56
N PHE A 73 -3.88 -9.69 11.92
CA PHE A 73 -2.56 -9.26 11.45
C PHE A 73 -2.61 -8.39 10.19
N TYR A 74 -3.67 -8.50 9.39
CA TYR A 74 -3.94 -7.56 8.29
C TYR A 74 -4.37 -6.20 8.84
N VAL A 75 -5.19 -6.21 9.91
CA VAL A 75 -5.56 -4.97 10.61
C VAL A 75 -4.32 -4.31 11.22
N SER A 76 -3.49 -5.05 11.96
CA SER A 76 -2.27 -4.49 12.56
C SER A 76 -1.34 -3.90 11.50
N TYR A 77 -1.13 -4.62 10.40
CA TYR A 77 -0.35 -4.14 9.26
C TYR A 77 -0.93 -2.85 8.71
N ASN A 78 -2.22 -2.84 8.38
CA ASN A 78 -2.87 -1.69 7.76
C ASN A 78 -2.91 -0.48 8.69
N VAL A 79 -3.18 -0.66 9.99
CA VAL A 79 -3.18 0.44 10.95
C VAL A 79 -1.79 1.06 11.06
N ALA A 80 -0.74 0.24 11.18
CA ALA A 80 0.64 0.71 11.30
C ALA A 80 1.15 1.37 10.00
N HIS A 81 0.77 0.84 8.85
CA HIS A 81 1.20 1.36 7.53
C HIS A 81 0.27 2.42 6.95
N HIS A 82 -0.76 2.83 7.68
CA HIS A 82 -1.72 3.83 7.22
C HIS A 82 -1.19 5.25 7.47
N LEU A 83 -1.19 6.07 6.41
CA LEU A 83 -0.70 7.45 6.47
C LEU A 83 -1.45 8.29 7.50
N GLY A 84 -2.78 8.14 7.59
CA GLY A 84 -3.56 8.87 8.58
C GLY A 84 -3.19 8.51 10.01
N THR A 85 -2.84 7.25 10.29
CA THR A 85 -2.41 6.83 11.63
C THR A 85 -1.09 7.50 12.00
N SER A 86 -0.11 7.50 11.07
CA SER A 86 1.16 8.19 11.28
C SER A 86 1.01 9.71 11.38
N ALA A 87 0.11 10.32 10.62
CA ALA A 87 -0.17 11.75 10.70
C ALA A 87 -0.81 12.14 12.04
N VAL A 88 -1.75 11.34 12.55
CA VAL A 88 -2.33 11.53 13.89
C VAL A 88 -1.26 11.36 14.97
N LEU A 89 -0.42 10.32 14.88
CA LEU A 89 0.69 10.12 15.81
C LEU A 89 1.65 11.31 15.83
N ALA A 90 2.08 11.77 14.65
CA ALA A 90 2.97 12.94 14.53
C ALA A 90 2.30 14.22 15.05
N GLY A 91 1.03 14.45 14.73
CA GLY A 91 0.27 15.60 15.21
C GLY A 91 0.13 15.63 16.72
N LEU A 92 -0.21 14.48 17.34
CA LEU A 92 -0.27 14.34 18.79
C LEU A 92 1.11 14.57 19.44
N TRP A 93 2.17 14.05 18.82
CA TRP A 93 3.54 14.28 19.29
C TRP A 93 3.91 15.77 19.27
N CYS A 94 3.61 16.45 18.17
CA CYS A 94 3.85 17.89 18.03
C CYS A 94 3.13 18.71 19.11
N VAL A 95 1.93 18.30 19.53
CA VAL A 95 1.14 19.01 20.55
C VAL A 95 1.62 18.69 21.97
N LEU A 96 1.98 17.44 22.25
CA LEU A 96 2.28 16.97 23.61
C LEU A 96 3.76 17.11 24.00
N ILE A 97 4.67 16.98 23.03
CA ILE A 97 6.12 16.94 23.24
C ILE A 97 6.78 18.11 22.50
N GLY A 98 6.23 18.50 21.35
CA GLY A 98 6.76 19.53 20.49
C GLY A 98 7.18 18.97 19.13
N PRO A 99 7.27 19.81 18.09
CA PRO A 99 7.75 19.40 16.79
C PRO A 99 9.24 19.05 16.86
N GLU A 100 9.63 17.91 16.28
CA GLU A 100 11.03 17.50 16.16
C GLU A 100 11.30 16.76 14.85
N TRP A 101 12.53 16.86 14.35
CA TRP A 101 12.94 16.23 13.10
C TRP A 101 12.93 14.71 13.13
N ALA A 102 12.94 14.10 14.32
CA ALA A 102 12.82 12.65 14.46
C ALA A 102 11.49 12.10 13.89
N LEU A 103 10.44 12.94 13.84
CA LEU A 103 9.14 12.57 13.25
C LEU A 103 9.22 12.30 11.75
N LEU A 104 10.28 12.76 11.04
CA LEU A 104 10.52 12.41 9.64
C LEU A 104 10.72 10.91 9.42
N ALA A 105 11.04 10.13 10.47
CA ALA A 105 11.08 8.67 10.40
C ALA A 105 9.77 8.06 9.86
N LEU A 106 8.63 8.61 10.27
CA LEU A 106 7.30 8.11 9.89
C LEU A 106 7.05 8.24 8.37
N PRO A 107 7.11 9.43 7.76
CA PRO A 107 6.96 9.54 6.30
C PRO A 107 8.13 8.88 5.56
N ILE A 108 9.37 8.89 6.05
CA ILE A 108 10.48 8.21 5.35
C ILE A 108 10.22 6.70 5.24
N HIS A 109 9.78 6.05 6.32
CA HIS A 109 9.43 4.62 6.30
C HIS A 109 8.28 4.36 5.31
N LEU A 110 7.18 5.08 5.50
CA LEU A 110 5.94 4.90 4.75
C LEU A 110 6.07 5.25 3.26
N MET A 111 6.80 6.30 2.93
CA MET A 111 7.07 6.66 1.53
C MET A 111 8.10 5.72 0.93
N GLY A 112 9.11 5.30 1.70
CA GLY A 112 10.11 4.31 1.30
C GLY A 112 9.47 3.00 0.85
N ASP A 113 8.57 2.46 1.67
CA ASP A 113 7.84 1.24 1.36
C ASP A 113 7.07 1.31 0.05
N ARG A 114 6.38 2.43 -0.17
CA ARG A 114 5.54 2.62 -1.34
C ARG A 114 6.36 2.92 -2.59
N ALA A 115 7.34 3.80 -2.48
CA ALA A 115 8.18 4.22 -3.59
C ALA A 115 9.11 3.11 -4.07
N LEU A 116 9.83 2.45 -3.15
CA LEU A 116 10.89 1.51 -3.47
C LEU A 116 10.38 0.08 -3.65
N PHE A 117 9.49 -0.36 -2.75
CA PHE A 117 8.98 -1.73 -2.77
C PHE A 117 7.59 -1.86 -3.40
N GLY A 118 6.86 -0.75 -3.57
CA GLY A 118 5.49 -0.80 -4.08
C GLY A 118 4.49 -1.37 -3.07
N ASN A 119 4.83 -1.34 -1.78
CA ASN A 119 4.00 -1.91 -0.75
C ASN A 119 2.93 -0.93 -0.31
N MET A 120 1.67 -1.27 -0.59
CA MET A 120 0.50 -0.50 -0.17
C MET A 120 -0.18 -1.17 1.02
N LEU A 121 -1.32 -0.61 1.45
CA LEU A 121 -2.21 -1.28 2.40
C LEU A 121 -2.56 -2.67 1.88
N LYS A 122 -2.60 -3.63 2.81
CA LYS A 122 -2.81 -5.04 2.53
C LYS A 122 -4.30 -5.34 2.36
N PRO A 123 -4.75 -5.79 1.18
CA PRO A 123 -6.10 -6.28 1.01
C PRO A 123 -6.33 -7.54 1.87
N PHE A 124 -7.53 -7.71 2.41
CA PHE A 124 -7.86 -8.87 3.25
C PHE A 124 -8.08 -10.17 2.45
N GLY A 125 -8.28 -10.07 1.13
CA GLY A 125 -8.54 -11.19 0.24
C GLY A 125 -7.29 -11.80 -0.42
N VAL A 126 -6.09 -11.26 -0.15
CA VAL A 126 -4.83 -11.75 -0.72
C VAL A 126 -3.95 -12.34 0.38
N SER A 127 -3.07 -13.27 0.02
CA SER A 127 -2.10 -13.87 0.96
C SER A 127 -1.29 -12.79 1.69
N PHE A 128 -0.96 -13.00 2.96
CA PHE A 128 -0.22 -12.04 3.77
C PHE A 128 1.18 -11.74 3.20
N GLU A 129 1.91 -12.78 2.80
CA GLU A 129 3.11 -12.61 1.98
C GLU A 129 2.75 -12.51 0.48
N PRO A 130 3.54 -11.77 -0.32
CA PRO A 130 3.24 -11.52 -1.74
C PRO A 130 3.26 -12.79 -2.59
N THR A 131 2.07 -13.32 -2.87
CA THR A 131 1.82 -14.33 -3.90
C THR A 131 0.82 -13.76 -4.89
N THR A 132 1.03 -13.99 -6.18
CA THR A 132 0.12 -13.48 -7.22
C THR A 132 -1.25 -14.13 -7.06
N HIS A 133 -2.27 -13.32 -6.82
CA HIS A 133 -3.64 -13.77 -6.68
C HIS A 133 -4.20 -14.15 -8.08
N PRO A 134 -4.87 -15.30 -8.25
CA PRO A 134 -5.36 -15.75 -9.56
C PRO A 134 -6.24 -14.72 -10.27
N VAL A 135 -7.15 -14.07 -9.54
CA VAL A 135 -8.04 -13.02 -10.06
C VAL A 135 -7.24 -11.79 -10.53
N TYR A 136 -6.15 -11.45 -9.85
CA TYR A 136 -5.30 -10.34 -10.29
C TYR A 136 -4.57 -10.69 -11.59
N ALA A 137 -4.09 -11.93 -11.74
CA ALA A 137 -3.47 -12.39 -12.97
C ALA A 137 -4.45 -12.37 -14.16
N GLU A 138 -5.71 -12.75 -13.92
CA GLU A 138 -6.78 -12.65 -14.91
C GLU A 138 -7.10 -11.21 -15.30
N PHE A 139 -7.27 -10.32 -14.31
CA PHE A 139 -7.46 -8.89 -14.53
C PHE A 139 -6.37 -8.31 -15.44
N VAL A 140 -5.09 -8.59 -15.17
CA VAL A 140 -3.97 -8.10 -15.98
C VAL A 140 -4.05 -8.61 -17.42
N ARG A 141 -4.41 -9.88 -17.64
CA ARG A 141 -4.56 -10.45 -18.99
C ARG A 141 -5.73 -9.81 -19.74
N ALA A 142 -6.90 -9.73 -19.10
CA ALA A 142 -8.11 -9.17 -19.69
C ALA A 142 -7.93 -7.69 -20.04
N TYR A 143 -7.38 -6.90 -19.12
CA TYR A 143 -7.11 -5.48 -19.35
C TYR A 143 -6.11 -5.27 -20.49
N ALA A 144 -5.04 -6.06 -20.57
CA ALA A 144 -4.06 -5.98 -21.66
C ALA A 144 -4.63 -6.41 -23.03
N ALA A 145 -5.64 -7.29 -23.07
CA ALA A 145 -6.36 -7.61 -24.28
C ALA A 145 -7.26 -6.45 -24.71
N ALA A 146 -8.04 -5.89 -23.78
CA ALA A 146 -8.91 -4.73 -23.99
C ALA A 146 -8.16 -3.49 -24.52
N GLN A 147 -6.94 -3.23 -24.03
CA GLN A 147 -6.15 -2.11 -24.55
C GLN A 147 -5.68 -2.28 -26.00
N ARG A 148 -5.58 -3.52 -26.50
CA ARG A 148 -5.17 -3.81 -27.88
C ARG A 148 -6.34 -3.78 -28.86
N ASP A 149 -7.55 -4.06 -28.39
CA ASP A 149 -8.80 -3.88 -29.16
C ASP A 149 -9.86 -3.15 -28.33
N PRO A 150 -9.80 -1.80 -28.29
CA PRO A 150 -10.78 -0.99 -27.57
C PRO A 150 -12.21 -1.14 -28.13
N SER A 151 -12.33 -1.38 -29.43
CA SER A 151 -13.60 -1.42 -30.16
C SER A 151 -14.44 -2.66 -29.84
N GLY A 152 -13.80 -3.77 -29.45
CA GLY A 152 -14.47 -4.98 -28.98
C GLY A 152 -15.15 -4.82 -27.61
N VAL A 153 -14.56 -4.03 -26.71
CA VAL A 153 -15.06 -3.81 -25.34
C VAL A 153 -16.34 -2.97 -25.34
N GLU A 154 -16.37 -1.90 -26.13
CA GLU A 154 -17.56 -1.04 -26.24
C GLU A 154 -18.76 -1.78 -26.83
N ARG A 155 -18.53 -2.65 -27.82
CA ARG A 155 -19.57 -3.50 -28.42
C ARG A 155 -20.09 -4.59 -27.46
N GLY A 156 -19.21 -5.22 -26.69
CA GLY A 156 -19.60 -6.21 -25.67
C GLY A 156 -20.47 -5.59 -24.57
N SER A 157 -20.06 -4.43 -24.04
CA SER A 157 -20.82 -3.69 -23.03
C SER A 157 -22.22 -3.27 -23.51
N ALA A 158 -22.34 -2.82 -24.77
CA ALA A 158 -23.63 -2.47 -25.35
C ALA A 158 -24.56 -3.68 -25.53
N THR A 159 -24.00 -4.86 -25.81
CA THR A 159 -24.76 -6.11 -25.98
C THR A 159 -25.23 -6.66 -24.63
N ASP A 160 -24.38 -6.63 -23.60
CA ASP A 160 -24.73 -7.03 -22.23
C ASP A 160 -25.76 -6.10 -21.59
N ALA A 161 -25.69 -4.79 -21.87
CA ALA A 161 -26.69 -3.82 -21.44
C ALA A 161 -28.06 -4.03 -22.12
N ALA A 162 -28.07 -4.44 -23.39
CA ALA A 162 -29.29 -4.79 -24.12
C ALA A 162 -29.93 -6.08 -23.58
N ALA A 163 -29.13 -7.09 -23.23
CA ALA A 163 -29.62 -8.34 -22.64
C ALA A 163 -30.24 -8.16 -21.24
N LEU A 164 -29.85 -7.13 -20.50
CA LEU A 164 -30.42 -6.79 -19.19
C LEU A 164 -31.71 -5.95 -19.27
N THR A 165 -32.07 -5.45 -20.46
CA THR A 165 -33.27 -4.61 -20.68
C THR A 165 -34.41 -5.32 -21.39
N GLU A 166 -34.24 -6.58 -21.85
CA GLU A 166 -35.37 -7.39 -22.29
C GLU A 166 -36.22 -7.81 -21.07
N PRO A 167 -37.51 -7.44 -21.02
CA PRO A 167 -38.40 -7.97 -19.99
C PRO A 167 -38.54 -9.46 -20.24
N ALA A 168 -38.34 -10.28 -19.20
CA ALA A 168 -38.67 -11.69 -19.21
C ALA A 168 -40.16 -11.85 -19.57
N VAL A 169 -40.45 -12.08 -20.84
CA VAL A 169 -41.77 -12.45 -21.31
C VAL A 169 -42.03 -13.86 -20.79
N ARG A 170 -43.01 -13.95 -19.88
CA ARG A 170 -43.51 -15.19 -19.28
C ARG A 170 -44.13 -16.11 -20.32
#